data_AF-A0A9C9Z892-F1
#
_entry.id   AF-A0A9C9Z892-F1
#
_cell.length_a   1.000
_cell.length_b   1.000
_cell.length_c   1.000
_cell.angle_alpha   90.00
_cell.angle_beta   90.00
_cell.angle_gamma   90.00
#
_symmetry.space_group_name_H-M   'P 1'
#
loop_
_entity.id
_entity.type
_entity.pdbx_description
1 polymer ?
#
loop_
_entity_poly.entity_id
_entity_poly.type
_entity_poly.pdbx_seq_one_letter_code
_entity_poly.pdbx_strand_id
1 'polypeptide(L)'
;MKKGEKGILLAIVVSAVAFLAINNYRVNRDQAASGVDRGIPFYSTASKELQNKASDLYKQLDCRDCHSLWGVRNPMQSVPAPSLDGIGSLKDEAWLFDYLSAEDPQSILPSRLKQEYQMPSYAAIPLEDRKILAAYLASLKVKDWYLEEAKKAEFEKLTGEEYLPNEPEK
;
A
#
# COMPACT_ATOMS: atom_id res chain seq x y z
N MET A 1 -20.80 46.17 27.08
CA MET A 1 -20.54 45.82 25.66
C MET A 1 -21.04 46.94 24.78
N LYS A 2 -20.15 47.53 23.99
CA LYS A 2 -20.49 48.60 23.04
C LYS A 2 -21.36 47.99 21.93
N LYS A 3 -22.31 48.76 21.36
CA LYS A 3 -23.29 48.26 20.38
C LYS A 3 -22.64 47.53 19.18
N GLY A 4 -21.39 47.87 18.80
CA GLY A 4 -20.64 47.20 17.74
C GLY A 4 -20.12 45.80 18.07
N GLU A 5 -19.79 45.51 19.33
CA GLU A 5 -19.26 44.19 19.74
C GLU A 5 -20.33 43.10 19.66
N LYS A 6 -21.59 43.46 19.91
CA LYS A 6 -22.72 42.53 19.81
C LYS A 6 -22.96 42.09 18.36
N GLY A 7 -22.77 43.00 17.39
CA GLY A 7 -22.92 42.68 15.96
C GLY A 7 -21.83 41.73 15.46
N ILE A 8 -20.59 41.93 15.89
CA ILE A 8 -19.45 41.08 15.53
C ILE A 8 -19.62 39.67 16.11
N LEU A 9 -20.01 39.55 17.38
CA LEU A 9 -20.23 38.24 18.00
C LEU A 9 -21.37 37.46 17.34
N LEU A 10 -22.44 38.16 16.95
CA LEU A 10 -23.59 37.53 16.29
C LEU A 10 -23.20 37.03 14.89
N ALA A 11 -22.39 37.79 14.14
CA ALA A 11 -21.85 37.36 12.85
C ALA A 11 -20.92 36.15 12.97
N ILE A 12 -20.05 36.09 13.98
CA ILE A 12 -19.16 34.94 14.23
C ILE A 12 -19.98 33.69 14.53
N VAL A 13 -20.99 33.78 15.40
CA VAL A 13 -21.84 32.63 15.76
C VAL A 13 -22.61 32.12 14.55
N VAL A 14 -23.21 33.00 13.75
CA VAL A 14 -23.94 32.62 12.53
C VAL A 14 -23.00 31.96 11.53
N SER A 15 -21.79 32.49 11.35
CA SER A 15 -20.80 31.94 10.41
C SER A 15 -20.32 30.55 10.86
N ALA A 16 -20.08 30.37 12.16
CA ALA A 16 -19.68 29.08 12.72
C ALA A 16 -20.80 28.04 12.58
N VAL A 17 -22.06 28.41 12.87
CA VAL A 17 -23.21 27.52 12.70
C VAL A 17 -23.44 27.15 11.23
N ALA A 18 -23.32 28.11 10.31
CA ALA A 18 -23.43 27.86 8.88
C ALA A 18 -22.30 26.93 8.38
N PHE A 19 -21.06 27.16 8.83
CA PHE A 19 -19.93 26.30 8.50
C PHE A 19 -20.15 24.86 9.00
N LEU A 20 -20.59 24.69 10.25
CA LEU A 20 -20.90 23.39 10.83
C LEU A 20 -22.05 22.69 10.08
N ALA A 21 -23.12 23.41 9.74
CA ALA A 21 -24.25 22.86 8.99
C ALA A 21 -23.85 22.42 7.58
N ILE A 22 -23.07 23.23 6.86
CA ILE A 22 -22.55 22.90 5.53
C ILE A 22 -21.61 21.70 5.60
N ASN A 23 -20.71 21.67 6.59
CA ASN A 23 -19.77 20.58 6.76
C ASN A 23 -20.50 19.26 7.09
N ASN A 24 -21.49 19.29 7.99
CA ASN A 24 -22.28 18.12 8.35
C ASN A 24 -23.14 17.62 7.18
N TYR A 25 -23.72 18.53 6.39
CA TYR A 25 -24.45 18.16 5.18
C TYR A 25 -23.54 17.50 4.13
N ARG A 26 -22.32 18.02 3.95
CA ARG A 26 -21.32 17.40 3.05
C ARG A 26 -20.91 16.01 3.53
N VAL A 27 -20.54 15.86 4.81
CA VAL A 27 -20.15 14.57 5.39
C VAL A 27 -21.26 13.52 5.26
N ASN A 28 -22.52 13.87 5.57
CA ASN A 28 -23.65 12.94 5.42
C ASN A 28 -23.91 12.58 3.97
N ARG A 29 -23.76 13.53 3.04
CA ARG A 29 -23.93 13.26 1.61
C ARG A 29 -22.82 12.36 1.08
N ASP A 30 -21.58 12.57 1.53
CA ASP A 30 -20.43 11.77 1.13
C ASP A 30 -20.51 10.36 1.71
N GLN A 31 -21.03 10.19 2.93
CA GLN A 31 -21.36 8.89 3.51
C GLN A 31 -22.51 8.17 2.79
N ALA A 32 -23.51 8.90 2.30
CA ALA A 32 -24.59 8.34 1.49
C ALA A 32 -24.13 7.99 0.06
N ALA A 33 -23.08 8.66 -0.45
CA ALA A 33 -22.48 8.42 -1.75
C ALA A 33 -21.40 7.32 -1.73
N SER A 34 -20.76 7.07 -0.59
CA SER A 34 -19.87 5.93 -0.39
C SER A 34 -20.70 4.65 -0.26
N GLY A 35 -20.99 4.02 -1.39
CA GLY A 35 -21.67 2.73 -1.46
C GLY A 35 -21.04 1.69 -0.52
N VAL A 36 -21.89 0.82 0.04
CA VAL A 36 -21.62 -0.39 0.85
C VAL A 36 -20.15 -0.54 1.25
N ASP A 37 -19.83 -0.38 2.54
CA ASP A 37 -18.51 -0.71 3.10
C ASP A 37 -18.12 -2.14 2.69
N ARG A 38 -17.20 -2.25 1.72
CA ARG A 38 -16.76 -3.53 1.15
C ARG A 38 -15.71 -4.22 2.05
N GLY A 39 -15.35 -3.60 3.17
CA GLY A 39 -14.35 -4.12 4.12
C GLY A 39 -12.91 -4.03 3.60
N ILE A 40 -12.00 -4.71 4.30
CA ILE A 40 -10.57 -4.75 3.97
C ILE A 40 -10.35 -5.69 2.78
N PRO A 41 -9.74 -5.24 1.67
CA PRO A 41 -9.58 -6.04 0.46
C PRO A 41 -8.44 -7.06 0.53
N PHE A 42 -7.53 -6.94 1.50
CA PHE A 42 -6.33 -7.77 1.59
C PHE A 42 -6.50 -8.93 2.57
N TYR A 43 -6.00 -10.10 2.21
CA TYR A 43 -6.01 -11.30 3.05
C TYR A 43 -4.83 -12.21 2.73
N SER A 44 -4.53 -13.18 3.60
CA SER A 44 -3.48 -14.18 3.35
C SER A 44 -4.06 -15.59 3.40
N THR A 45 -3.58 -16.44 2.50
CA THR A 45 -3.88 -17.88 2.50
C THR A 45 -2.80 -18.72 3.20
N ALA A 46 -1.75 -18.09 3.74
CA ALA A 46 -0.65 -18.81 4.39
C ALA A 46 -1.08 -19.48 5.69
N SER A 47 -0.48 -20.63 5.98
CA SER A 47 -0.59 -21.26 7.30
C SER A 47 0.03 -20.35 8.37
N LYS A 48 -0.41 -20.52 9.63
CA LYS A 48 0.13 -19.73 10.74
C LYS A 48 1.65 -19.92 10.91
N GLU A 49 2.13 -21.13 10.66
CA GLU A 49 3.56 -21.43 10.70
C GLU A 49 4.34 -20.65 9.64
N LEU A 50 3.86 -20.65 8.39
CA LEU A 50 4.49 -19.91 7.30
C LEU A 50 4.50 -18.40 7.60
N GLN A 51 3.38 -17.86 8.07
CA GLN A 51 3.29 -16.44 8.46
C GLN A 51 4.31 -16.06 9.53
N ASN A 52 4.49 -16.90 10.56
CA ASN A 52 5.43 -16.61 11.63
C ASN A 52 6.88 -16.62 11.11
N LYS A 53 7.27 -17.67 10.37
CA LYS A 53 8.61 -17.78 9.77
C LYS A 53 8.92 -16.60 8.84
N ALA A 54 7.98 -16.28 7.95
CA ALA A 54 8.15 -15.16 7.02
C ALA A 54 8.14 -13.81 7.73
N SER A 55 7.37 -13.64 8.81
CA SER A 55 7.38 -12.39 9.59
C SER A 55 8.72 -12.15 10.27
N ASP A 56 9.45 -13.19 10.67
CA ASP A 56 10.77 -13.05 11.26
C ASP A 56 11.79 -12.65 10.19
N LEU A 57 11.78 -13.31 9.03
CA LEU A 57 12.61 -12.94 7.87
C LEU A 57 12.33 -11.51 7.40
N TYR A 58 11.06 -11.12 7.28
CA TYR A 58 10.63 -9.78 6.89
C TYR A 58 11.22 -8.68 7.79
N LYS A 59 11.36 -8.96 9.09
CA LYS A 59 11.99 -8.04 10.05
C LYS A 59 13.51 -8.08 9.97
N GLN A 60 14.10 -9.27 9.84
CA GLN A 60 15.55 -9.44 9.78
C GLN A 60 16.17 -8.83 8.52
N LEU A 61 15.42 -8.81 7.42
CA LEU A 61 15.84 -8.25 6.14
C LEU A 61 15.42 -6.78 5.96
N ASP A 62 14.90 -6.15 7.03
CA ASP A 62 14.46 -4.75 7.07
C ASP A 62 13.49 -4.36 5.93
N CYS A 63 12.67 -5.30 5.45
CA CYS A 63 11.77 -5.07 4.31
C CYS A 63 10.81 -3.89 4.56
N ARG A 64 10.44 -3.65 5.82
CA ARG A 64 9.55 -2.55 6.26
C ARG A 64 10.12 -1.14 6.08
N ASP A 65 11.43 -1.02 5.87
CA ASP A 65 12.08 0.27 5.66
C ASP A 65 11.77 0.82 4.27
N CYS A 66 11.47 -0.08 3.33
CA CYS A 66 11.02 0.28 1.98
C CYS A 66 9.53 0.02 1.78
N HIS A 67 9.04 -1.16 2.16
CA HIS A 67 7.69 -1.62 1.85
C HIS A 67 6.71 -1.42 3.00
N SER A 68 5.45 -1.20 2.66
CA SER A 68 4.34 -1.44 3.57
C SER A 68 3.83 -2.87 3.47
N LEU A 69 3.42 -3.44 4.60
CA LEU A 69 2.71 -4.70 4.69
C LEU A 69 1.69 -4.62 5.82
N TRP A 70 0.45 -4.98 5.54
CA TRP A 70 -0.73 -4.80 6.40
C TRP A 70 -0.92 -3.35 6.84
N GLY A 71 -0.63 -2.40 5.95
CA GLY A 71 -0.62 -0.97 6.26
C GLY A 71 0.48 -0.52 7.23
N VAL A 72 1.40 -1.42 7.63
CA VAL A 72 2.51 -1.11 8.52
C VAL A 72 3.79 -0.90 7.69
N ARG A 73 4.46 0.23 7.93
CA ARG A 73 5.78 0.56 7.37
C ARG A 73 6.61 1.31 8.41
N ASN A 74 7.91 1.45 8.17
CA ASN A 74 8.75 2.32 9.00
C ASN A 74 8.31 3.80 8.84
N PRO A 75 7.86 4.50 9.90
CA PRO A 75 7.42 5.88 9.80
C PRO A 75 8.56 6.88 9.59
N MET A 76 9.81 6.48 9.86
CA MET A 76 11.01 7.31 9.67
C MET A 76 11.60 7.19 8.26
N GLN A 77 11.11 6.26 7.46
CA GLN A 77 11.52 6.07 6.06
C GLN A 77 10.36 6.41 5.13
N SER A 78 10.66 7.07 4.01
CA SER A 78 9.66 7.43 3.00
C SER A 78 10.13 7.02 1.61
N VAL A 79 10.45 5.73 1.46
CA VAL A 79 10.74 5.14 0.17
C VAL A 79 9.42 4.87 -0.56
N PRO A 80 9.25 5.33 -1.81
CA PRO A 80 8.01 5.11 -2.55
C PRO A 80 7.99 3.71 -3.21
N ALA A 81 8.31 2.66 -2.44
CA ALA A 81 8.18 1.29 -2.91
C ALA A 81 6.70 0.85 -2.91
N PRO A 82 6.31 -0.13 -3.76
CA PRO A 82 4.97 -0.69 -3.75
C PRO A 82 4.62 -1.35 -2.41
N SER A 83 3.33 -1.37 -2.07
CA SER A 83 2.87 -2.18 -0.94
C SER A 83 2.99 -3.67 -1.29
N LEU A 84 3.33 -4.49 -0.30
CA LEU A 84 3.30 -5.95 -0.44
C LEU A 84 1.90 -6.52 -0.17
N ASP A 85 0.95 -5.68 0.25
CA ASP A 85 -0.43 -6.07 0.44
C ASP A 85 -1.05 -6.56 -0.87
N GLY A 86 -1.43 -7.84 -0.91
CA GLY A 86 -2.02 -8.46 -2.09
C GLY A 86 -1.03 -8.75 -3.23
N ILE A 87 0.28 -8.64 -3.03
CA ILE A 87 1.29 -8.85 -4.08
C ILE A 87 1.18 -10.22 -4.75
N GLY A 88 0.77 -11.25 -4.01
CA GLY A 88 0.55 -12.60 -4.52
C GLY A 88 -0.64 -12.72 -5.47
N SER A 89 -1.49 -11.71 -5.59
CA SER A 89 -2.50 -11.61 -6.66
C SER A 89 -1.95 -10.94 -7.93
N LEU A 90 -0.78 -10.30 -7.87
CA LEU A 90 -0.12 -9.63 -8.99
C LEU A 90 1.04 -10.47 -9.55
N LYS A 91 1.78 -11.15 -8.66
CA LYS A 91 2.92 -12.00 -8.99
C LYS A 91 2.74 -13.38 -8.36
N ASP A 92 3.04 -14.42 -9.13
CA ASP A 92 3.00 -15.78 -8.61
C ASP A 92 4.27 -16.13 -7.80
N GLU A 93 4.23 -17.28 -7.12
CA GLU A 93 5.32 -17.74 -6.26
C GLU A 93 6.62 -17.97 -7.02
N ALA A 94 6.55 -18.46 -8.26
CA ALA A 94 7.74 -18.72 -9.07
C ALA A 94 8.44 -17.41 -9.44
N TRP A 95 7.66 -16.42 -9.91
CA TRP A 95 8.18 -15.09 -10.20
C TRP A 95 8.79 -14.43 -8.96
N LEU A 96 8.11 -14.51 -7.81
CA LEU A 96 8.61 -13.95 -6.54
C LEU A 96 9.90 -14.64 -6.09
N PHE A 97 9.97 -15.96 -6.22
CA PHE A 97 11.17 -16.71 -5.89
C PHE A 97 12.34 -16.33 -6.80
N ASP A 98 12.11 -16.23 -8.11
CA ASP A 98 13.14 -15.84 -9.08
C ASP A 98 13.63 -14.41 -8.81
N TYR A 99 12.71 -13.49 -8.54
CA TYR A 99 13.04 -12.10 -8.22
C TYR A 99 13.84 -11.97 -6.92
N LEU A 100 13.45 -12.65 -5.85
CA LEU A 100 14.19 -12.67 -4.58
C LEU A 100 15.56 -13.39 -4.72
N SER A 101 15.67 -14.31 -5.67
CA SER A 101 16.88 -15.11 -5.91
C SER A 101 17.85 -14.48 -6.90
N ALA A 102 17.48 -13.38 -7.55
CA ALA A 102 18.31 -12.74 -8.56
C ALA A 102 19.51 -12.04 -7.94
N GLU A 103 20.69 -12.26 -8.52
CA GLU A 103 21.91 -11.50 -8.18
C GLU A 103 21.74 -10.01 -8.52
N ASP A 104 20.99 -9.71 -9.58
CA ASP A 104 20.59 -8.37 -9.96
C ASP A 104 19.05 -8.30 -10.14
N PRO A 105 18.30 -7.92 -9.09
CA PRO A 105 16.84 -7.76 -9.18
C PRO A 105 16.42 -6.73 -10.25
N GLN A 106 17.28 -5.74 -10.57
CA GLN A 106 16.94 -4.71 -11.55
C GLN A 106 16.88 -5.26 -12.98
N SER A 107 17.49 -6.42 -13.24
CA SER A 107 17.36 -7.12 -14.53
C SER A 107 15.97 -7.74 -14.75
N ILE A 108 15.23 -8.01 -13.67
CA ILE A 108 13.87 -8.58 -13.72
C ILE A 108 12.83 -7.49 -13.57
N LEU A 109 12.98 -6.61 -12.57
CA LEU A 109 12.08 -5.50 -12.31
C LEU A 109 12.88 -4.19 -12.18
N PRO A 110 13.06 -3.46 -13.28
CA PRO A 110 13.75 -2.18 -13.26
C PRO A 110 13.01 -1.18 -12.37
N SER A 111 13.75 -0.53 -11.48
CA SER A 111 13.22 0.50 -10.61
C SER A 111 13.69 1.88 -11.05
N ARG A 112 12.78 2.86 -11.01
CA ARG A 112 13.11 4.28 -11.18
C ARG A 112 13.76 4.92 -9.94
N LEU A 113 13.87 4.17 -8.84
CA LEU A 113 14.41 4.68 -7.58
C LEU A 113 15.94 4.84 -7.67
N LYS A 114 16.48 5.70 -6.81
CA LYS A 114 17.93 5.80 -6.64
C LYS A 114 18.48 4.46 -6.15
N GLN A 115 19.74 4.19 -6.48
CA GLN A 115 20.39 2.90 -6.21
C GLN A 115 20.27 2.44 -4.75
N GLU A 116 20.36 3.36 -3.78
CA GLU A 116 20.22 3.05 -2.35
C GLU A 116 18.81 2.63 -1.91
N TYR A 117 17.81 2.82 -2.76
CA TYR A 117 16.40 2.45 -2.53
C TYR A 117 15.89 1.40 -3.52
N GLN A 118 16.76 0.89 -4.38
CA GLN A 118 16.44 -0.25 -5.24
C GLN A 118 16.37 -1.51 -4.39
N MET A 119 15.55 -2.47 -4.83
CA MET A 119 15.42 -3.74 -4.13
C MET A 119 16.78 -4.45 -4.10
N PRO A 120 17.32 -4.79 -2.91
CA PRO A 120 18.58 -5.50 -2.82
C PRO A 120 18.44 -6.93 -3.31
N SER A 121 19.56 -7.52 -3.75
CA SER A 121 19.63 -8.96 -4.00
C SER A 121 19.56 -9.73 -2.69
N TYR A 122 18.74 -10.79 -2.67
CA TYR A 122 18.74 -11.77 -1.59
C TYR A 122 19.30 -13.13 -2.05
N ALA A 123 19.97 -13.21 -3.21
CA ALA A 123 20.54 -14.45 -3.73
C ALA A 123 21.48 -15.16 -2.72
N ALA A 124 22.19 -14.37 -1.90
CA ALA A 124 23.14 -14.84 -0.91
C ALA A 124 22.51 -15.40 0.39
N ILE A 125 21.20 -15.20 0.63
CA ILE A 125 20.54 -15.76 1.82
C ILE A 125 20.17 -17.25 1.58
N PRO A 126 19.96 -18.05 2.64
CA PRO A 126 19.61 -19.46 2.51
C PRO A 126 18.45 -19.71 1.55
N LEU A 127 18.55 -20.76 0.73
CA LEU A 127 17.53 -21.14 -0.24
C LEU A 127 16.15 -21.29 0.41
N GLU A 128 16.10 -21.87 1.61
CA GLU A 128 14.85 -22.09 2.33
C GLU A 128 14.20 -20.75 2.74
N ASP A 129 14.98 -19.76 3.16
CA ASP A 129 14.47 -18.44 3.53
C ASP A 129 13.86 -17.72 2.32
N ARG A 130 14.50 -17.84 1.15
CA ARG A 130 13.95 -17.31 -0.11
C ARG A 130 12.63 -17.99 -0.49
N LYS A 131 12.54 -19.31 -0.34
CA LYS A 131 11.29 -20.06 -0.56
C LYS A 131 10.19 -19.66 0.40
N ILE A 132 10.51 -19.51 1.69
CA ILE A 132 9.56 -19.06 2.72
C ILE A 132 9.01 -17.68 2.37
N LEU A 133 9.88 -16.74 1.99
CA LEU A 133 9.45 -15.39 1.58
C LEU A 133 8.58 -15.43 0.32
N ALA A 134 9.01 -16.15 -0.72
CA ALA A 134 8.25 -16.26 -1.96
C ALA A 134 6.85 -16.86 -1.71
N ALA A 135 6.78 -17.98 -1.00
CA ALA A 135 5.52 -18.63 -0.65
C ALA A 135 4.61 -17.72 0.19
N TYR A 136 5.17 -17.01 1.17
CA TYR A 136 4.40 -16.07 1.98
C TYR A 136 3.88 -14.89 1.16
N LEU A 137 4.73 -14.24 0.36
CA LEU A 137 4.32 -13.12 -0.49
C LEU A 137 3.26 -13.56 -1.52
N ALA A 138 3.42 -14.73 -2.12
CA ALA A 138 2.43 -15.33 -3.02
C ALA A 138 1.09 -15.62 -2.34
N SER A 139 1.10 -15.87 -1.02
CA SER A 139 -0.12 -16.06 -0.24
C SER A 139 -0.89 -14.76 0.04
N LEU A 140 -0.25 -13.59 -0.13
CA LEU A 140 -0.89 -12.29 0.10
C LEU A 140 -1.80 -11.98 -1.08
N LYS A 141 -3.11 -12.05 -0.87
CA LYS A 141 -4.12 -11.90 -1.91
C LYS A 141 -4.95 -10.63 -1.71
N VAL A 142 -5.51 -10.17 -2.81
CA VAL A 142 -6.49 -9.09 -2.85
C VAL A 142 -7.83 -9.64 -3.33
N LYS A 143 -8.94 -9.07 -2.86
CA LYS A 143 -10.27 -9.36 -3.39
C LYS A 143 -10.40 -8.87 -4.83
N ASP A 144 -11.10 -9.62 -5.66
CA ASP A 144 -11.27 -9.33 -7.10
C ASP A 144 -11.79 -7.91 -7.36
N TRP A 145 -12.70 -7.42 -6.51
CA TRP A 145 -13.26 -6.07 -6.64
C TRP A 145 -12.26 -4.94 -6.39
N TYR A 146 -11.06 -5.24 -5.90
CA TYR A 146 -9.98 -4.27 -5.63
C TYR A 146 -8.68 -4.60 -6.41
N LEU A 147 -8.72 -5.59 -7.32
CA LEU A 147 -7.52 -6.05 -8.03
C LEU A 147 -6.96 -4.97 -8.97
N GLU A 148 -7.85 -4.24 -9.65
CA GLU A 148 -7.44 -3.19 -10.58
C GLU A 148 -6.80 -2.00 -9.84
N GLU A 149 -7.33 -1.65 -8.68
CA GLU A 149 -6.74 -0.65 -7.79
C GLU A 149 -5.36 -1.08 -7.27
N ALA A 150 -5.17 -2.37 -6.99
CA ALA A 150 -3.87 -2.92 -6.59
C ALA A 150 -2.85 -2.86 -7.74
N LYS A 151 -3.24 -3.25 -8.96
CA LYS A 151 -2.39 -3.14 -10.17
C LYS A 151 -1.99 -1.69 -10.44
N LYS A 152 -2.97 -0.78 -10.38
CA LYS A 152 -2.74 0.66 -10.51
C LYS A 152 -1.69 1.14 -9.52
N ALA A 153 -1.89 0.84 -8.24
CA ALA A 153 -0.98 1.29 -7.19
C ALA A 153 0.44 0.73 -7.35
N GLU A 154 0.59 -0.54 -7.74
CA GLU A 154 1.90 -1.13 -8.04
C GLU A 154 2.57 -0.43 -9.22
N PHE A 155 1.86 -0.30 -10.35
CA PHE A 155 2.37 0.33 -11.58
C PHE A 155 2.88 1.75 -11.32
N GLU A 156 2.03 2.61 -10.75
CA GLU A 156 2.37 4.02 -10.50
C GLU A 156 3.58 4.16 -9.55
N LYS A 157 3.75 3.22 -8.61
CA LYS A 157 4.93 3.22 -7.73
C LYS A 157 6.19 2.86 -8.48
N LEU A 158 6.13 1.80 -9.29
CA LEU A 158 7.27 1.29 -10.06
C LEU A 158 7.71 2.26 -11.17
N THR A 159 6.77 2.78 -11.96
CA THR A 159 7.06 3.59 -13.16
C THR A 159 7.03 5.08 -12.89
N GLY A 160 6.22 5.53 -11.93
CA GLY A 160 5.94 6.96 -11.74
C GLY A 160 5.02 7.55 -12.82
N GLU A 161 4.50 6.71 -13.71
CA GLU A 161 3.53 7.07 -14.76
C GLU A 161 2.10 6.82 -14.28
N GLU A 162 1.11 7.47 -14.90
CA GLU A 162 -0.31 7.24 -14.60
C GLU A 162 -0.76 5.89 -15.18
N TYR A 163 -1.46 5.08 -14.37
CA TYR A 163 -1.96 3.79 -14.83
C TYR A 163 -3.18 3.96 -15.75
N LEU A 164 -3.07 3.41 -16.97
CA LEU A 164 -4.16 3.35 -17.94
C LEU A 164 -4.70 1.91 -18.04
N PRO A 165 -5.94 1.62 -17.56
CA PRO A 165 -6.47 0.26 -17.39
C PRO A 165 -6.69 -0.55 -18.68
N ASN A 166 -6.28 -0.04 -19.85
CA ASN A 166 -6.44 -0.70 -21.16
C ASN A 166 -5.16 -0.68 -22.02
N GLU A 167 -4.01 -0.25 -21.48
CA GLU A 167 -2.74 -0.44 -22.18
C GLU A 167 -2.18 -1.84 -21.86
N PRO A 168 -1.66 -2.58 -22.86
CA PRO A 168 -1.02 -3.86 -22.59
C PRO A 168 0.18 -3.65 -21.66
N GLU A 169 0.33 -4.54 -20.66
CA GLU A 169 1.52 -4.59 -19.80
C GLU A 169 2.78 -4.58 -20.68
N LYS A 170 3.65 -3.59 -20.50
CA LYS A 170 4.91 -3.43 -21.24
C LYS A 170 5.99 -4.36 -20.73
#